data_AF-X1BS65-F1
#
_entry.id   AF-X1BS65-F1
#
_cell.length_a   1.000
_cell.length_b   1.000
_cell.length_c   1.000
_cell.angle_alpha   90.00
_cell.angle_beta   90.00
_cell.angle_gamma   90.00
#
_symmetry.space_group_name_H-M   'P 1'
#
loop_
_entity.id
_entity.type
_entity.pdbx_description
1 polymer ?
#
loop_
_entity_poly.entity_id
_entity_poly.type
_entity_poly.pdbx_seq_one_letter_code
_entity_poly.pdbx_strand_id
1 'polypeptide(L)'
;KIKPQVEVVMITAYPDFSSSLQALRSGAFDYIVKPFGKDQVLEAAERALQKRNQVIESTRLIKDLHEAIDLNYEATTQALVLAVDAKDSYTAEHSRRTSELLVRIGKRIGIPDSKLINYKRAAELHDIGKIGIEERILRRKGSLSPFELEKIKQHPLIGYQILRPTIFLKEGLDIVLYHHESYDGRGYPEGLKGKKIPFPARLFAIIDTYDAITTERCYRSKLSPGEAIEEIIRAKGKQFDFSLVGLLVPHFLKFEKDGYLSRL
;
A
#
# COMPACT_ATOMS: atom_id res chain seq x y z
N LYS A 1 -15.19 -21.54 -25.75
CA LYS A 1 -15.93 -21.11 -24.54
C LYS A 1 -16.64 -19.80 -24.85
N ILE A 2 -17.95 -19.72 -24.62
CA ILE A 2 -18.74 -18.49 -24.80
C ILE A 2 -18.18 -17.42 -23.85
N LYS A 3 -18.02 -16.18 -24.32
CA LYS A 3 -17.56 -15.07 -23.46
C LYS A 3 -18.62 -14.84 -22.36
N PRO A 4 -18.23 -14.56 -21.10
CA PRO A 4 -19.17 -14.35 -19.98
C PRO A 4 -20.21 -13.23 -20.20
N GLN A 5 -20.04 -12.41 -21.23
CA GLN A 5 -20.87 -11.25 -21.57
C GLN A 5 -21.86 -11.53 -22.71
N VAL A 6 -21.92 -12.77 -23.22
CA VAL A 6 -22.84 -13.16 -24.29
C VAL A 6 -24.04 -13.85 -23.65
N GLU A 7 -25.17 -13.15 -23.64
CA GLU A 7 -26.45 -13.73 -23.24
C GLU A 7 -26.90 -14.78 -24.28
N VAL A 8 -27.31 -15.94 -23.81
CA VAL A 8 -27.71 -17.08 -24.67
C VAL A 8 -29.21 -17.26 -24.58
N VAL A 9 -29.91 -17.15 -25.70
CA VAL A 9 -31.35 -17.48 -25.79
C VAL A 9 -31.50 -18.85 -26.44
N MET A 10 -32.14 -19.79 -25.73
CA MET A 10 -32.37 -21.15 -26.25
C MET A 10 -33.66 -21.21 -27.06
N ILE A 11 -33.64 -21.91 -28.20
CA ILE A 11 -34.83 -22.10 -29.04
C ILE A 11 -35.12 -23.60 -29.16
N THR A 12 -36.32 -24.05 -28.79
CA THR A 12 -36.70 -25.48 -28.80
C THR A 12 -38.04 -25.73 -29.49
N ALA A 13 -38.20 -26.91 -30.10
CA ALA A 13 -39.49 -27.44 -30.58
C ALA A 13 -40.14 -28.42 -29.59
N TYR A 14 -39.44 -28.76 -28.51
CA TYR A 14 -39.90 -29.63 -27.42
C TYR A 14 -39.95 -28.80 -26.13
N PRO A 15 -41.10 -28.20 -25.78
CA PRO A 15 -41.26 -27.42 -24.57
C PRO A 15 -41.64 -28.32 -23.39
N ASP A 16 -40.73 -29.17 -22.94
CA ASP A 16 -40.90 -29.86 -21.66
C ASP A 16 -40.31 -29.01 -20.52
N PHE A 17 -40.94 -29.06 -19.35
CA PHE A 17 -40.49 -28.28 -18.18
C PHE A 17 -39.06 -28.65 -17.75
N SER A 18 -38.65 -29.91 -17.94
CA SER A 18 -37.30 -30.38 -17.62
C SER A 18 -36.24 -29.73 -18.50
N SER A 19 -36.46 -29.61 -19.81
CA SER A 19 -35.50 -29.04 -20.75
C SER A 19 -35.39 -27.52 -20.62
N SER A 20 -36.50 -26.81 -20.38
CA SER A 20 -36.46 -25.36 -20.13
C SER A 20 -35.74 -25.04 -18.81
N LEU A 21 -35.99 -25.82 -17.75
CA LEU A 21 -35.28 -25.66 -16.49
C LEU A 21 -33.79 -26.00 -16.62
N GLN A 22 -33.45 -27.03 -17.41
CA GLN A 22 -32.06 -27.40 -17.67
C GLN A 22 -31.32 -26.34 -18.48
N ALA A 23 -31.99 -25.70 -19.45
CA ALA A 23 -31.43 -24.61 -20.23
C ALA A 23 -31.03 -23.43 -19.34
N LEU A 24 -31.95 -22.98 -18.48
CA LEU A 24 -31.70 -21.89 -17.53
C LEU A 24 -30.58 -22.27 -16.54
N ARG A 25 -30.60 -23.49 -16.01
CA ARG A 25 -29.53 -24.01 -15.13
C ARG A 25 -28.17 -24.10 -15.81
N SER A 26 -28.14 -24.29 -17.13
CA SER A 26 -26.92 -24.33 -17.93
C SER A 26 -26.42 -22.93 -18.32
N GLY A 27 -27.11 -21.86 -17.89
CA GLY A 27 -26.74 -20.47 -18.12
C GLY A 27 -27.40 -19.82 -19.34
N ALA A 28 -28.48 -20.39 -19.88
CA ALA A 28 -29.32 -19.66 -20.83
C ALA A 28 -30.01 -18.49 -20.11
N PHE A 29 -30.00 -17.33 -20.76
CA PHE A 29 -30.67 -16.12 -20.30
C PHE A 29 -32.19 -16.22 -20.46
N ASP A 30 -32.63 -16.76 -21.60
CA ASP A 30 -34.05 -16.87 -21.94
C ASP A 30 -34.29 -18.10 -22.84
N TYR A 31 -35.55 -18.47 -23.02
CA TYR A 31 -35.95 -19.59 -23.87
C TYR A 31 -37.17 -19.22 -24.75
N ILE A 32 -37.18 -19.74 -25.98
CA ILE A 32 -38.25 -19.55 -26.97
C ILE A 32 -38.70 -20.92 -27.48
N VAL A 33 -40.01 -21.09 -27.63
CA VAL A 33 -40.64 -22.34 -28.09
C VAL A 33 -41.16 -22.17 -29.51
N LYS A 34 -40.96 -23.18 -30.37
CA LYS A 34 -41.54 -23.24 -31.72
C LYS A 34 -43.00 -23.73 -31.69
N PRO A 35 -43.86 -23.21 -32.59
CA PRO A 35 -43.59 -22.13 -33.54
C PRO A 35 -43.55 -20.76 -32.83
N PHE A 36 -42.64 -19.88 -33.23
CA PHE A 36 -42.51 -18.53 -32.69
C PHE A 36 -42.72 -17.47 -33.77
N GLY A 37 -43.25 -16.32 -33.36
CA GLY A 37 -43.34 -15.13 -34.20
C GLY A 37 -42.05 -14.32 -34.19
N LYS A 38 -41.90 -13.40 -35.16
CA LYS A 38 -40.76 -12.47 -35.21
C LYS A 38 -40.65 -11.64 -33.91
N ASP A 39 -41.78 -11.22 -33.36
CA ASP A 39 -41.83 -10.34 -32.18
C ASP A 39 -41.27 -11.03 -30.93
N GLN A 40 -41.54 -12.33 -30.75
CA GLN A 40 -41.01 -13.10 -29.62
C GLN A 40 -39.47 -13.19 -29.63
N VAL A 41 -38.88 -13.30 -30.82
CA VAL A 41 -37.41 -13.30 -30.97
C VAL A 41 -36.85 -11.90 -30.71
N LEU A 42 -37.51 -10.86 -31.21
CA LEU A 42 -37.10 -9.48 -30.98
C LEU A 42 -37.16 -9.12 -29.50
N GLU A 43 -38.24 -9.44 -28.80
CA GLU A 43 -38.38 -9.17 -27.37
C GLU A 43 -37.31 -9.90 -26.53
N ALA A 44 -37.04 -11.18 -26.83
CA ALA A 44 -35.99 -11.92 -26.13
C ALA A 44 -34.60 -11.32 -26.39
N ALA A 45 -34.34 -10.89 -27.64
CA ALA A 45 -33.10 -10.21 -27.99
C ALA A 45 -32.98 -8.83 -27.31
N GLU A 46 -34.06 -8.06 -27.23
CA GLU A 46 -34.11 -6.77 -26.52
C GLU A 46 -33.84 -6.94 -25.01
N ARG A 47 -34.49 -7.90 -24.36
CA ARG A 47 -34.24 -8.22 -22.93
C ARG A 47 -32.78 -8.62 -22.70
N ALA A 48 -32.22 -9.46 -23.57
CA ALA A 48 -30.83 -9.90 -23.47
C ALA A 48 -29.85 -8.72 -23.65
N LEU A 49 -30.11 -7.85 -24.63
CA LEU A 49 -29.30 -6.66 -24.87
C LEU A 49 -29.38 -5.67 -23.70
N GLN A 50 -30.57 -5.43 -23.15
CA GLN A 50 -30.77 -4.58 -21.97
C GLN A 50 -30.00 -5.12 -20.77
N LYS A 51 -30.12 -6.43 -20.47
CA LYS A 51 -29.40 -7.04 -19.35
C LYS A 51 -27.88 -6.91 -19.51
N ARG A 52 -27.37 -7.22 -20.71
CA ARG A 52 -25.94 -7.11 -21.01
C ARG A 52 -25.44 -5.68 -20.82
N ASN A 53 -26.17 -4.70 -21.34
CA ASN A 53 -25.81 -3.29 -21.22
C ASN A 53 -25.78 -2.84 -19.75
N GLN A 54 -26.77 -3.26 -18.94
CA GLN A 54 -26.80 -2.98 -17.50
C GLN A 54 -25.59 -3.58 -16.76
N VAL A 55 -25.18 -4.81 -17.09
CA VAL A 55 -24.01 -5.45 -16.45
C VAL A 55 -22.72 -4.73 -16.83
N ILE A 56 -22.56 -4.35 -18.11
CA ILE A 56 -21.40 -3.60 -18.59
C ILE A 56 -21.32 -2.24 -17.90
N GLU A 57 -22.44 -1.52 -17.85
CA GLU A 57 -22.54 -0.22 -17.20
C GLU A 57 -22.25 -0.31 -15.69
N SER A 58 -22.86 -1.26 -14.99
CA SER A 58 -22.61 -1.48 -13.56
C SER A 58 -21.14 -1.82 -13.28
N THR A 59 -20.54 -2.68 -14.09
CA THR A 59 -19.11 -3.03 -13.95
C THR A 59 -18.21 -1.82 -14.17
N ARG A 60 -18.54 -0.98 -15.16
CA ARG A 60 -17.82 0.27 -15.42
C ARG A 60 -17.97 1.25 -14.27
N LEU A 61 -19.19 1.49 -13.78
CA LEU A 61 -19.47 2.38 -12.65
C LEU A 61 -18.72 1.93 -11.39
N ILE A 62 -18.69 0.62 -11.11
CA ILE A 62 -17.93 0.07 -9.98
C ILE A 62 -16.43 0.33 -10.15
N LYS A 63 -15.90 0.16 -11.36
CA LYS A 63 -14.48 0.44 -11.65
C LYS A 63 -14.16 1.93 -11.47
N ASP A 64 -14.96 2.81 -12.06
CA ASP A 64 -14.79 4.26 -12.00
C ASP A 64 -14.92 4.76 -10.55
N LEU A 65 -15.84 4.18 -9.76
CA LEU A 65 -15.99 4.47 -8.34
C LEU A 65 -14.76 4.04 -7.53
N HIS A 66 -14.22 2.85 -7.77
CA HIS A 66 -12.99 2.41 -7.10
C HIS A 66 -11.80 3.33 -7.43
N GLU A 67 -11.64 3.70 -8.70
CA GLU A 67 -10.58 4.62 -9.13
C GLU A 67 -10.74 6.00 -8.47
N ALA A 68 -11.96 6.54 -8.40
CA ALA A 68 -12.23 7.81 -7.73
C ALA A 68 -11.93 7.75 -6.22
N ILE A 69 -12.26 6.64 -5.56
CA ILE A 69 -11.95 6.41 -4.15
C ILE A 69 -10.43 6.36 -3.93
N ASP A 70 -9.70 5.62 -4.77
CA ASP A 70 -8.25 5.52 -4.65
C ASP A 70 -7.54 6.86 -4.87
N LEU A 71 -7.98 7.63 -5.87
CA LEU A 71 -7.49 9.00 -6.09
C LEU A 71 -7.77 9.91 -4.89
N ASN A 72 -8.94 9.78 -4.27
CA ASN A 72 -9.28 10.55 -3.07
C ASN A 72 -8.39 10.19 -1.87
N TYR A 73 -8.10 8.89 -1.69
CA TYR A 73 -7.18 8.43 -0.65
C TYR A 73 -5.75 8.91 -0.87
N GLU A 74 -5.26 8.89 -2.11
CA GLU A 74 -3.95 9.46 -2.46
C GLU A 74 -3.88 10.96 -2.19
N ALA A 75 -4.90 11.71 -2.64
CA ALA A 75 -4.97 13.16 -2.40
C ALA A 75 -5.02 13.49 -0.89
N THR A 76 -5.80 12.73 -0.11
CA THR A 76 -5.89 12.91 1.34
C THR A 76 -4.57 12.58 2.03
N THR A 77 -3.90 11.48 1.62
CA THR A 77 -2.59 11.11 2.14
C THR A 77 -1.56 12.19 1.85
N GLN A 78 -1.52 12.70 0.61
CA GLN A 78 -0.62 13.77 0.23
C GLN A 78 -0.88 15.06 1.01
N ALA A 79 -2.15 15.43 1.23
CA ALA A 79 -2.51 16.58 2.04
C ALA A 79 -2.01 16.45 3.49
N LEU A 80 -2.09 15.26 4.08
CA LEU A 80 -1.56 14.97 5.41
C LEU A 80 -0.03 15.03 5.46
N VAL A 81 0.66 14.51 4.44
CA VAL A 81 2.13 14.62 4.32
C VAL A 81 2.56 16.10 4.30
N LEU A 82 1.95 16.91 3.42
CA LEU A 82 2.21 18.36 3.37
C LEU A 82 1.86 19.05 4.71
N ALA A 83 0.81 18.54 5.37
CA ALA A 83 0.47 18.75 6.79
C ALA A 83 1.69 18.76 7.72
N VAL A 84 2.42 17.65 7.69
CA VAL A 84 3.59 17.37 8.53
C VAL A 84 4.75 18.25 8.14
N ASP A 85 5.04 18.35 6.84
CA ASP A 85 6.19 19.10 6.31
C ASP A 85 6.08 20.61 6.57
N ALA A 86 4.85 21.14 6.70
CA ALA A 86 4.67 22.52 7.11
C ALA A 86 5.12 22.77 8.56
N LYS A 87 5.11 21.73 9.41
CA LYS A 87 5.43 21.81 10.84
C LYS A 87 6.83 21.30 11.19
N ASP A 88 7.32 20.27 10.51
CA ASP A 88 8.66 19.72 10.69
C ASP A 88 9.58 20.15 9.53
N SER A 89 10.86 20.29 9.81
CA SER A 89 11.88 20.59 8.78
C SER A 89 12.20 19.36 7.90
N TYR A 90 11.55 18.23 8.18
CA TYR A 90 11.67 16.99 7.45
C TYR A 90 10.88 17.06 6.15
N THR A 91 11.40 16.47 5.08
CA THR A 91 10.90 16.78 3.73
C THR A 91 9.87 15.76 3.24
N ALA A 92 8.80 16.26 2.62
CA ALA A 92 7.84 15.50 1.81
C ALA A 92 8.54 14.49 0.89
N GLU A 93 9.70 14.94 0.39
CA GLU A 93 10.53 14.20 -0.53
C GLU A 93 11.10 12.92 0.09
N HIS A 94 11.55 12.93 1.35
CA HIS A 94 11.98 11.72 2.03
C HIS A 94 10.82 10.73 2.16
N SER A 95 9.67 11.17 2.67
CA SER A 95 8.50 10.31 2.84
C SER A 95 8.06 9.67 1.51
N ARG A 96 8.13 10.44 0.42
CA ARG A 96 7.91 9.93 -0.93
C ARG A 96 8.98 8.91 -1.36
N ARG A 97 10.27 9.22 -1.26
CA ARG A 97 11.34 8.30 -1.70
C ARG A 97 11.33 6.99 -0.92
N THR A 98 11.18 7.06 0.41
CA THR A 98 11.16 5.87 1.28
C THR A 98 9.95 4.99 1.00
N SER A 99 8.76 5.57 0.79
CA SER A 99 7.55 4.81 0.44
C SER A 99 7.63 4.19 -0.96
N GLU A 100 8.19 4.89 -1.95
CA GLU A 100 8.44 4.33 -3.28
C GLU A 100 9.44 3.18 -3.25
N LEU A 101 10.52 3.33 -2.48
CA LEU A 101 11.51 2.29 -2.29
C LEU A 101 10.90 1.05 -1.62
N LEU A 102 10.03 1.24 -0.63
CA LEU A 102 9.24 0.18 0.00
C LEU A 102 8.38 -0.59 -0.99
N VAL A 103 7.65 0.09 -1.88
CA VAL A 103 6.84 -0.57 -2.90
C VAL A 103 7.71 -1.37 -3.86
N ARG A 104 8.82 -0.78 -4.33
CA ARG A 104 9.73 -1.43 -5.30
C ARG A 104 10.35 -2.68 -4.73
N ILE A 105 10.85 -2.61 -3.49
CA ILE A 105 11.40 -3.75 -2.77
C ILE A 105 10.32 -4.79 -2.51
N GLY A 106 9.17 -4.34 -2.01
CA GLY A 106 8.03 -5.17 -1.67
C GLY A 106 7.55 -6.03 -2.85
N LYS A 107 7.46 -5.45 -4.04
CA LYS A 107 7.13 -6.19 -5.28
C LYS A 107 8.15 -7.28 -5.59
N ARG A 108 9.44 -7.00 -5.42
CA ARG A 108 10.53 -7.96 -5.72
C ARG A 108 10.57 -9.14 -4.74
N ILE A 109 10.17 -8.91 -3.49
CA ILE A 109 10.11 -9.95 -2.47
C ILE A 109 8.73 -10.63 -2.38
N GLY A 110 7.79 -10.30 -3.27
CA GLY A 110 6.52 -11.00 -3.43
C GLY A 110 5.40 -10.55 -2.49
N ILE A 111 5.43 -9.31 -1.98
CA ILE A 111 4.30 -8.76 -1.22
C ILE A 111 3.13 -8.45 -2.19
N PRO A 112 1.89 -8.88 -1.90
CA PRO A 112 0.74 -8.57 -2.74
C PRO A 112 0.50 -7.06 -2.92
N ASP A 113 0.12 -6.63 -4.12
CA ASP A 113 -0.14 -5.22 -4.44
C ASP A 113 -1.19 -4.59 -3.51
N SER A 114 -2.21 -5.37 -3.11
CA SER A 114 -3.25 -4.94 -2.15
C SER A 114 -2.70 -4.57 -0.77
N LYS A 115 -1.59 -5.16 -0.34
CA LYS A 115 -0.90 -4.79 0.91
C LYS A 115 0.05 -3.63 0.69
N LEU A 116 0.75 -3.62 -0.45
CA LEU A 116 1.72 -2.57 -0.76
C LEU A 116 1.09 -1.19 -0.85
N ILE A 117 -0.14 -1.07 -1.31
CA ILE A 117 -0.84 0.22 -1.33
C ILE A 117 -1.05 0.78 0.08
N ASN A 118 -1.43 -0.08 1.04
CA ASN A 118 -1.56 0.29 2.45
C ASN A 118 -0.19 0.63 3.07
N TYR A 119 0.82 -0.19 2.79
CA TYR A 119 2.18 0.03 3.29
C TYR A 119 2.80 1.31 2.75
N LYS A 120 2.58 1.64 1.47
CA LYS A 120 3.01 2.90 0.85
C LYS A 120 2.43 4.09 1.60
N ARG A 121 1.10 4.13 1.77
CA ARG A 121 0.42 5.24 2.44
C ARG A 121 0.85 5.37 3.90
N ALA A 122 1.04 4.26 4.61
CA ALA A 122 1.55 4.28 5.98
C ALA A 122 3.02 4.71 6.07
N ALA A 123 3.85 4.33 5.10
CA ALA A 123 5.23 4.79 4.98
C ALA A 123 5.32 6.30 4.68
N GLU A 124 4.43 6.85 3.85
CA GLU A 124 4.36 8.30 3.61
C GLU A 124 4.03 9.07 4.90
N LEU A 125 3.25 8.45 5.79
CA LEU A 125 2.75 9.05 7.02
C LEU A 125 3.45 8.55 8.29
N HIS A 126 4.57 7.83 8.19
CA HIS A 126 5.23 7.22 9.36
C HIS A 126 5.56 8.23 10.45
N ASP A 127 5.89 9.46 10.04
CA ASP A 127 6.27 10.58 10.90
C ASP A 127 5.11 11.56 11.24
N ILE A 128 3.86 11.27 10.86
CA ILE A 128 2.70 12.16 11.08
C ILE A 128 2.53 12.59 12.55
N GLY A 129 2.95 11.74 13.49
CA GLY A 129 2.85 12.02 14.92
C GLY A 129 3.77 13.15 15.40
N LYS A 130 4.73 13.60 14.58
CA LYS A 130 5.53 14.80 14.88
C LYS A 130 4.67 16.06 14.97
N ILE A 131 3.44 16.05 14.41
CA ILE A 131 2.45 17.10 14.64
C ILE A 131 2.06 17.22 16.13
N GLY A 132 2.18 16.16 16.93
CA GLY A 132 1.96 16.24 18.38
C GLY A 132 3.15 16.76 19.18
N ILE A 133 4.31 16.99 18.54
CA ILE A 133 5.53 17.42 19.21
C ILE A 133 5.66 18.95 19.15
N GLU A 134 6.23 19.51 20.22
CA GLU A 134 6.48 20.96 20.32
C GLU A 134 7.53 21.41 19.29
N GLU A 135 7.24 22.48 18.57
CA GLU A 135 8.10 22.99 17.48
C GLU A 135 9.51 23.37 17.97
N ARG A 136 9.63 23.89 19.19
CA ARG A 136 10.93 24.22 19.80
C ARG A 136 11.85 23.00 19.94
N ILE A 137 11.28 21.80 20.11
CA ILE A 137 12.02 20.55 20.23
C ILE A 137 12.45 20.08 18.83
N LEU A 138 11.53 20.12 17.86
CA LEU A 138 11.81 19.71 16.47
C LEU A 138 12.85 20.61 15.78
N ARG A 139 12.83 21.92 16.06
CA ARG A 139 13.77 22.89 15.46
C ARG A 139 15.06 23.09 16.25
N ARG A 140 15.30 22.30 17.29
CA ARG A 140 16.46 22.50 18.17
C ARG A 140 17.77 22.25 17.40
N LYS A 141 18.66 23.25 17.40
CA LYS A 141 20.01 23.14 16.84
C LYS A 141 20.94 22.56 17.89
N GLY A 142 21.44 21.34 17.68
CA GLY A 142 22.34 20.63 18.59
C GLY A 142 21.70 19.40 19.25
N SER A 143 22.40 18.81 20.22
CA SER A 143 21.93 17.61 20.91
C SER A 143 20.67 17.89 21.73
N LEU A 144 19.69 17.00 21.63
CA LEU A 144 18.49 17.01 22.44
C LEU A 144 18.83 16.57 23.87
N SER A 145 18.20 17.19 24.86
CA SER A 145 18.23 16.68 26.23
C SER A 145 17.49 15.33 26.33
N PRO A 146 17.77 14.51 27.36
CA PRO A 146 17.05 13.25 27.56
C PRO A 146 15.52 13.43 27.60
N PHE A 147 15.04 14.51 28.22
CA PHE A 147 13.62 14.83 28.27
C PHE A 147 13.03 15.13 26.88
N GLU A 148 13.74 15.91 26.07
CA GLU A 148 13.32 16.23 24.69
C GLU A 148 13.32 14.99 23.80
N LEU A 149 14.32 14.11 23.97
CA LEU A 149 14.39 12.85 23.25
C LEU A 149 13.18 11.95 23.58
N GLU A 150 12.81 11.84 24.86
CA GLU A 150 11.61 11.10 25.27
C GLU A 150 10.33 11.68 24.69
N LYS A 151 10.25 13.01 24.48
CA LYS A 151 9.13 13.63 23.77
C LYS A 151 9.10 13.22 22.30
N ILE A 152 10.23 13.29 21.59
CA ILE A 152 10.29 12.88 20.18
C ILE A 152 9.90 11.41 20.01
N LYS A 153 10.34 10.52 20.92
CA LYS A 153 9.99 9.09 20.89
C LYS A 153 8.49 8.80 20.99
N GLN A 154 7.64 9.78 21.31
CA GLN A 154 6.19 9.62 21.34
C GLN A 154 5.53 9.71 19.96
N HIS A 155 6.23 10.23 18.94
CA HIS A 155 5.63 10.42 17.62
C HIS A 155 5.08 9.13 16.97
N PRO A 156 5.66 7.91 17.14
CA PRO A 156 5.06 6.71 16.56
C PRO A 156 3.68 6.42 17.17
N LEU A 157 3.56 6.59 18.50
CA LEU A 157 2.31 6.37 19.22
C LEU A 157 1.26 7.44 18.87
N ILE A 158 1.66 8.71 18.81
CA ILE A 158 0.77 9.80 18.40
C ILE A 158 0.32 9.57 16.95
N GLY A 159 1.23 9.19 16.06
CA GLY A 159 0.92 8.92 14.66
C GLY A 159 -0.05 7.76 14.51
N TYR A 160 0.15 6.67 15.25
CA TYR A 160 -0.80 5.58 15.33
C TYR A 160 -2.18 6.04 15.83
N GLN A 161 -2.24 6.87 16.87
CA GLN A 161 -3.51 7.39 17.40
C GLN A 161 -4.27 8.28 16.40
N ILE A 162 -3.54 9.06 15.60
CA ILE A 162 -4.10 9.89 14.53
C ILE A 162 -4.66 9.01 13.40
N LEU A 163 -3.92 7.97 13.00
CA LEU A 163 -4.24 7.18 11.81
C LEU A 163 -5.11 5.95 12.08
N ARG A 164 -5.22 5.46 13.33
CA ARG A 164 -6.03 4.26 13.67
C ARG A 164 -7.50 4.32 13.22
N PRO A 165 -8.20 5.48 13.14
CA PRO A 165 -9.57 5.51 12.62
C PRO A 165 -9.65 5.26 11.11
N THR A 166 -8.54 5.38 10.39
CA THR A 166 -8.48 5.33 8.93
C THR A 166 -8.42 3.90 8.42
N ILE A 167 -9.54 3.41 7.89
CA ILE A 167 -9.71 2.01 7.45
C ILE A 167 -8.68 1.62 6.37
N PHE A 168 -8.41 2.49 5.41
CA PHE A 168 -7.49 2.23 4.29
C PHE A 168 -6.00 2.25 4.66
N LEU A 169 -5.67 2.42 5.94
CA LEU A 169 -4.29 2.35 6.46
C LEU A 169 -4.08 1.18 7.42
N LYS A 170 -5.14 0.45 7.78
CA LYS A 170 -5.13 -0.51 8.89
C LYS A 170 -4.01 -1.55 8.79
N GLU A 171 -3.75 -2.06 7.59
CA GLU A 171 -2.69 -3.05 7.37
C GLU A 171 -1.27 -2.45 7.46
N GLY A 172 -1.12 -1.14 7.28
CA GLY A 172 0.16 -0.43 7.35
C GLY A 172 0.45 0.25 8.69
N LEU A 173 -0.51 0.33 9.62
CA LEU A 173 -0.34 1.06 10.89
C LEU A 173 0.84 0.58 11.73
N ASP A 174 1.21 -0.70 11.62
CA ASP A 174 2.39 -1.24 12.28
C ASP A 174 3.68 -0.54 11.85
N ILE A 175 3.77 -0.05 10.61
CA ILE A 175 4.90 0.76 10.12
C ILE A 175 4.99 2.03 10.96
N VAL A 176 3.89 2.75 11.08
CA VAL A 176 3.84 4.02 11.83
C VAL A 176 4.21 3.80 13.29
N LEU A 177 3.67 2.75 13.92
CA LEU A 177 3.87 2.52 15.35
C LEU A 177 5.26 1.96 15.69
N TYR A 178 5.81 1.08 14.86
CA TYR A 178 6.99 0.27 15.23
C TYR A 178 8.22 0.48 14.32
N HIS A 179 8.24 1.47 13.43
CA HIS A 179 9.42 1.71 12.56
C HIS A 179 10.71 2.07 13.33
N HIS A 180 10.60 2.46 14.59
CA HIS A 180 11.73 2.71 15.49
C HIS A 180 12.00 1.58 16.50
N GLU A 181 11.30 0.44 16.38
CA GLU A 181 11.66 -0.75 17.13
C GLU A 181 12.99 -1.32 16.62
N SER A 182 13.81 -1.79 17.55
CA SER A 182 15.12 -2.36 17.27
C SER A 182 15.07 -3.87 17.46
N TYR A 183 15.65 -4.63 16.54
CA TYR A 183 15.60 -6.09 16.58
C TYR A 183 16.12 -6.70 17.90
N ASP A 184 17.03 -6.03 18.60
CA ASP A 184 17.58 -6.40 19.91
C ASP A 184 16.71 -6.01 21.11
N GLY A 185 15.63 -5.26 20.90
CA GLY A 185 14.70 -4.77 21.92
C GLY A 185 15.06 -3.42 22.56
N ARG A 186 16.06 -2.70 22.01
CA ARG A 186 16.46 -1.36 22.50
C ARG A 186 15.71 -0.21 21.84
N GLY A 187 14.76 -0.52 20.97
CA GLY A 187 13.95 0.45 20.24
C GLY A 187 12.78 0.97 21.08
N TYR A 188 11.88 1.66 20.41
CA TYR A 188 10.67 2.25 20.99
C TYR A 188 9.53 2.18 19.97
N PRO A 189 8.25 2.28 20.39
CA PRO A 189 7.75 2.67 21.71
C PRO A 189 7.63 1.55 22.76
N GLU A 190 7.59 0.28 22.37
CA GLU A 190 7.29 -0.85 23.27
C GLU A 190 8.52 -1.72 23.59
N GLY A 191 9.64 -1.55 22.87
CA GLY A 191 10.85 -2.35 23.08
C GLY A 191 10.67 -3.78 22.59
N LEU A 192 9.89 -3.97 21.52
CA LEU A 192 9.65 -5.27 20.92
C LEU A 192 10.97 -5.88 20.42
N LYS A 193 11.13 -7.19 20.63
CA LYS A 193 12.36 -7.91 20.28
C LYS A 193 12.14 -8.93 19.17
N GLY A 194 13.05 -8.94 18.21
CA GLY A 194 13.09 -9.94 17.15
C GLY A 194 11.83 -9.95 16.30
N LYS A 195 11.27 -11.15 16.09
CA LYS A 195 10.05 -11.35 15.28
C LYS A 195 8.76 -10.87 15.94
N LYS A 196 8.80 -10.38 17.19
CA LYS A 196 7.65 -9.70 17.81
C LYS A 196 7.35 -8.37 17.13
N ILE A 197 8.37 -7.73 16.54
CA ILE A 197 8.19 -6.56 15.70
C ILE A 197 7.47 -7.01 14.41
N PRO A 198 6.34 -6.38 14.04
CA PRO A 198 5.61 -6.74 12.83
C PRO A 198 6.51 -6.70 11.59
N PHE A 199 6.26 -7.62 10.66
CA PHE A 199 7.01 -7.70 9.41
C PHE A 199 7.10 -6.36 8.64
N PRO A 200 6.00 -5.61 8.40
CA PRO A 200 6.09 -4.38 7.62
C PRO A 200 6.95 -3.32 8.31
N ALA A 201 6.94 -3.25 9.65
CA ALA A 201 7.80 -2.35 10.42
C ALA A 201 9.28 -2.73 10.32
N ARG A 202 9.63 -4.02 10.48
CA ARG A 202 11.01 -4.50 10.32
C ARG A 202 11.56 -4.24 8.92
N LEU A 203 10.72 -4.39 7.89
CA LEU A 203 11.07 -4.08 6.50
C LEU A 203 11.30 -2.58 6.32
N PHE A 204 10.36 -1.76 6.79
CA PHE A 204 10.43 -0.32 6.63
C PHE A 204 11.60 0.32 7.37
N ALA A 205 11.93 -0.14 8.59
CA ALA A 205 13.05 0.40 9.36
C ALA A 205 14.40 0.32 8.60
N ILE A 206 14.62 -0.74 7.81
CA ILE A 206 15.82 -0.89 6.98
C ILE A 206 15.79 0.12 5.83
N ILE A 207 14.63 0.30 5.21
CA ILE A 207 14.43 1.18 4.05
C ILE A 207 14.55 2.66 4.44
N ASP A 208 13.93 3.04 5.55
CA ASP A 208 14.03 4.37 6.13
C ASP A 208 15.48 4.70 6.49
N THR A 209 16.17 3.78 7.17
CA THR A 209 17.59 3.99 7.49
C THR A 209 18.45 4.10 6.23
N TYR A 210 18.15 3.32 5.19
CA TYR A 210 18.85 3.41 3.92
C TYR A 210 18.68 4.80 3.28
N ASP A 211 17.46 5.29 3.09
CA ASP A 211 17.22 6.64 2.53
C ASP A 211 17.84 7.73 3.41
N ALA A 212 17.73 7.59 4.73
CA ALA A 212 18.31 8.51 5.71
C ALA A 212 19.84 8.64 5.60
N ILE A 213 20.53 7.56 5.25
CA ILE A 213 21.98 7.52 5.11
C ILE A 213 22.43 8.02 3.72
N THR A 214 21.67 7.70 2.67
CA THR A 214 22.02 8.05 1.28
C THR A 214 21.56 9.44 0.85
N THR A 215 20.77 10.12 1.68
CA THR A 215 20.29 11.49 1.43
C THR A 215 21.13 12.50 2.20
N GLU A 216 21.40 13.64 1.56
CA GLU A 216 22.10 14.76 2.19
C GLU A 216 21.20 15.42 3.25
N ARG A 217 21.75 15.64 4.45
CA ARG A 217 21.04 16.27 5.57
C ARG A 217 21.81 17.50 6.03
N CYS A 218 21.11 18.50 6.59
CA CYS A 218 21.71 19.75 7.06
C CYS A 218 22.91 19.57 8.02
N TYR A 219 23.02 18.40 8.66
CA TYR A 219 24.03 18.08 9.66
C TYR A 219 24.98 16.93 9.25
N ARG A 220 24.82 16.33 8.06
CA ARG A 220 25.60 15.17 7.60
C ARG A 220 25.65 15.07 6.08
N SER A 221 26.86 14.94 5.54
CA SER A 221 27.08 14.58 4.13
C SER A 221 26.54 13.18 3.84
N LYS A 222 25.86 13.01 2.69
CA LYS A 222 25.35 11.71 2.24
C LYS A 222 26.49 10.69 2.11
N LEU A 223 26.23 9.46 2.52
CA LEU A 223 27.12 8.35 2.21
C LEU A 223 26.79 7.79 0.83
N SER A 224 27.76 7.11 0.23
CA SER A 224 27.51 6.30 -0.96
C SER A 224 26.54 5.16 -0.64
N PRO A 225 25.76 4.67 -1.63
CA PRO A 225 24.90 3.50 -1.44
C PRO A 225 25.66 2.28 -0.91
N GLY A 226 26.89 2.05 -1.37
CA GLY A 226 27.77 0.99 -0.85
C GLY A 226 28.05 1.12 0.65
N GLU A 227 28.45 2.31 1.12
CA GLU A 227 28.67 2.57 2.55
C GLU A 227 27.39 2.44 3.38
N ALA A 228 26.23 2.83 2.83
CA ALA A 228 24.94 2.65 3.48
C ALA A 228 24.61 1.17 3.68
N ILE A 229 24.89 0.34 2.67
CA ILE A 229 24.72 -1.11 2.72
C ILE A 229 25.64 -1.72 3.78
N GLU A 230 26.91 -1.30 3.84
CA GLU A 230 27.85 -1.76 4.87
C GLU A 230 27.33 -1.44 6.27
N GLU A 231 26.79 -0.23 6.49
CA GLU A 231 26.21 0.15 7.78
C GLU A 231 25.00 -0.73 8.16
N ILE A 232 24.11 -1.00 7.21
CA ILE A 232 22.97 -1.90 7.41
C ILE A 232 23.44 -3.32 7.76
N ILE A 233 24.50 -3.81 7.10
CA ILE A 233 25.10 -5.11 7.40
C ILE A 233 25.73 -5.12 8.80
N ARG A 234 26.41 -4.04 9.22
CA ARG A 234 26.99 -3.92 10.58
C ARG A 234 25.91 -3.89 11.67
N ALA A 235 24.75 -3.31 11.39
CA ALA A 235 23.62 -3.21 12.30
C ALA A 235 22.73 -4.48 12.33
N LYS A 236 23.04 -5.49 11.52
CA LYS A 236 22.35 -6.78 11.46
C LYS A 236 22.31 -7.47 12.84
N GLY A 237 21.13 -7.92 13.25
CA GLY A 237 20.90 -8.59 14.53
C GLY A 237 20.85 -7.65 15.75
N LYS A 238 21.21 -6.37 15.57
CA LYS A 238 21.04 -5.31 16.57
C LYS A 238 19.80 -4.50 16.24
N GLN A 239 19.91 -3.61 15.26
CA GLN A 239 18.79 -2.78 14.80
C GLN A 239 17.90 -3.55 13.83
N PHE A 240 18.50 -4.35 12.94
CA PHE A 240 17.78 -4.95 11.82
C PHE A 240 17.68 -6.47 11.89
N ASP A 241 16.60 -7.01 11.34
CA ASP A 241 16.39 -8.45 11.22
C ASP A 241 17.44 -9.10 10.30
N PHE A 242 18.08 -10.17 10.78
CA PHE A 242 19.11 -10.89 10.04
C PHE A 242 18.66 -11.38 8.65
N SER A 243 17.41 -11.86 8.57
CA SER A 243 16.83 -12.47 7.38
C SER A 243 16.44 -11.41 6.35
N LEU A 244 15.91 -10.26 6.82
CA LEU A 244 15.56 -9.15 5.95
C LEU A 244 16.80 -8.45 5.41
N VAL A 245 17.83 -8.23 6.22
CA VAL A 245 19.10 -7.68 5.70
C VAL A 245 19.65 -8.54 4.57
N GLY A 246 19.71 -9.86 4.77
CA GLY A 246 20.16 -10.79 3.73
C GLY A 246 19.31 -10.75 2.45
N LEU A 247 17.99 -10.56 2.61
CA LEU A 247 17.04 -10.46 1.50
C LEU A 247 17.18 -9.12 0.73
N LEU A 248 17.41 -8.02 1.44
CA LEU A 248 17.33 -6.66 0.88
C LEU A 248 18.64 -6.17 0.25
N VAL A 249 19.79 -6.56 0.80
CA VAL A 249 21.11 -6.12 0.31
C VAL A 249 21.29 -6.36 -1.20
N PRO A 250 20.96 -7.53 -1.78
CA PRO A 250 21.07 -7.75 -3.23
C PRO A 250 20.20 -6.78 -4.05
N HIS A 251 19.06 -6.36 -3.51
CA HIS A 251 18.17 -5.42 -4.18
C HIS A 251 18.72 -3.99 -4.14
N PHE A 252 19.29 -3.54 -3.02
CA PHE A 252 19.95 -2.24 -2.93
C PHE A 252 21.15 -2.12 -3.89
N LEU A 253 22.01 -3.15 -3.94
CA LEU A 253 23.14 -3.19 -4.88
C LEU A 253 22.70 -3.13 -6.34
N LYS A 254 21.58 -3.77 -6.67
CA LYS A 254 21.03 -3.71 -8.03
C LYS A 254 20.47 -2.32 -8.35
N PHE A 255 19.79 -1.67 -7.41
CA PHE A 255 19.26 -0.32 -7.62
C PHE A 255 20.35 0.73 -7.80
N GLU A 256 21.48 0.58 -7.12
CA GLU A 256 22.67 1.40 -7.36
C GLU A 256 23.20 1.23 -8.79
N LYS A 257 23.45 -0.02 -9.22
CA LYS A 257 23.98 -0.32 -10.56
C LYS A 257 23.08 0.17 -11.69
N ASP A 258 21.78 0.07 -11.51
CA ASP A 258 20.80 0.45 -12.52
C ASP A 258 20.54 1.98 -12.52
N GLY A 259 21.21 2.75 -11.64
CA GLY A 259 21.03 4.20 -11.52
C GLY A 259 19.61 4.59 -11.10
N TYR A 260 18.91 3.72 -10.36
CA TYR A 260 17.52 3.98 -9.97
C TYR A 260 17.43 5.01 -8.84
N LEU A 261 18.43 5.08 -7.96
CA LEU A 261 18.46 6.02 -6.84
C LEU A 261 18.68 7.46 -7.29
N SER A 262 19.30 7.68 -8.45
CA SER A 262 19.47 9.01 -9.04
C SER A 262 18.25 9.49 -9.85
N ARG A 263 17.21 8.66 -9.95
CA ARG A 263 15.94 8.95 -10.66
C ARG A 263 14.73 9.01 -9.72
N LEU A 264 14.94 8.79 -8.43
CA LEU A 264 13.95 9.02 -7.37
C LEU A 264 13.98 10.48 -6.97
#